data_AF-A0A0D3AGQ3-F1
#
_entry.id   AF-A0A0D3AGQ3-F1
#
_cell.length_a   1.000
_cell.length_b   1.000
_cell.length_c   1.000
_cell.angle_alpha   90.00
_cell.angle_beta   90.00
_cell.angle_gamma   90.00
#
_symmetry.space_group_name_H-M   'P 1'
#
loop_
_entity.id
_entity.type
_entity.pdbx_description
1 polymer ?
#
loop_
_entity_poly.entity_id
_entity_poly.type
_entity_poly.pdbx_seq_one_letter_code
_entity_poly.pdbx_strand_id
1 'polypeptide(L)'
;MEASQMVTQGMWERDSMLLQLPHFTKDLAKRCQENNIETVFDLVEMEDEERQELLKMKDTELLDIARFCNRFPNIDLTYEVVGSEDVT
;
A
#
# COMPACT_ATOMS: atom_id res chain seq x y z
N MET A 1 -11.84 11.68 -7.58
CA MET A 1 -11.83 11.34 -6.14
C MET A 1 -10.42 11.27 -5.55
N GLU A 2 -9.35 11.32 -6.35
CA GLU A 2 -7.96 11.23 -5.85
C GLU A 2 -7.54 12.39 -4.96
N ALA A 3 -8.06 13.60 -5.20
CA ALA A 3 -7.68 14.78 -4.40
C ALA A 3 -7.90 14.59 -2.89
N SER A 4 -9.00 13.95 -2.47
CA SER A 4 -9.24 13.68 -1.05
C SER A 4 -8.25 12.66 -0.47
N GLN A 5 -7.84 11.67 -1.26
CA GLN A 5 -6.84 10.68 -0.84
C GLN A 5 -5.46 11.32 -0.72
N MET A 6 -5.04 12.11 -1.72
CA MET A 6 -3.78 12.85 -1.70
C MET A 6 -3.66 13.77 -0.48
N VAL A 7 -4.73 14.52 -0.16
CA VAL A 7 -4.76 15.39 1.02
C VAL A 7 -4.72 14.58 2.32
N THR A 8 -5.44 13.46 2.39
CA THR A 8 -5.50 12.61 3.60
C THR A 8 -4.16 11.93 3.88
N GLN A 9 -3.49 11.44 2.84
CA GLN A 9 -2.22 10.70 2.96
C GLN A 9 -0.99 11.60 2.86
N GLY A 10 -1.15 12.88 2.52
CA GLY A 10 -0.05 13.84 2.43
C GLY A 10 0.93 13.55 1.28
N MET A 11 0.43 13.00 0.18
CA MET A 11 1.23 12.60 -0.98
C MET A 11 0.52 12.91 -2.30
N TRP A 12 1.27 13.03 -3.39
CA TRP A 12 0.71 13.24 -4.73
C TRP A 12 0.47 11.92 -5.46
N GLU A 13 -0.35 11.94 -6.50
CA GLU A 13 -0.66 10.78 -7.35
C GLU A 13 0.58 10.11 -7.96
N ARG A 14 1.64 10.90 -8.21
CA ARG A 14 2.89 10.41 -8.82
C ARG A 14 3.90 9.91 -7.80
N ASP A 15 3.65 10.12 -6.51
CA ASP A 15 4.51 9.65 -5.45
C ASP A 15 4.34 8.13 -5.27
N SER A 16 5.36 7.46 -4.73
CA SER A 16 5.24 6.04 -4.40
C SER A 16 4.08 5.79 -3.43
N MET A 17 3.25 4.80 -3.71
CA MET A 17 2.16 4.39 -2.82
C MET A 17 2.65 4.02 -1.42
N LEU A 18 3.91 3.63 -1.26
CA LEU A 18 4.50 3.29 0.03
C LEU A 18 4.72 4.51 0.94
N LEU A 19 4.67 5.74 0.41
CA LEU A 19 4.83 6.96 1.20
C LEU A 19 3.63 7.25 2.12
N GLN A 20 2.52 6.54 1.96
CA GLN A 20 1.41 6.58 2.92
C GLN A 20 1.71 5.81 4.22
N LEU A 21 2.72 4.93 4.22
CA LEU A 21 3.09 4.14 5.39
C LEU A 21 3.82 4.99 6.42
N PRO A 22 3.62 4.74 7.72
CA PRO A 22 4.38 5.43 8.75
C PRO A 22 5.87 5.12 8.59
N HIS A 23 6.72 6.12 8.91
CA HIS A 23 8.18 6.02 8.89
C HIS A 23 8.81 5.82 7.49
N PHE A 24 8.04 5.86 6.41
CA PHE A 24 8.57 5.76 5.05
C PHE A 24 9.16 7.08 4.56
N THR A 25 10.40 7.02 4.09
CA THR A 25 11.08 8.13 3.40
C THR A 25 11.10 7.88 1.90
N LYS A 26 11.37 8.93 1.10
CA LYS A 26 11.51 8.81 -0.36
C LYS A 26 12.62 7.84 -0.76
N ASP A 27 13.72 7.81 -0.02
CA ASP A 27 14.85 6.89 -0.27
C ASP A 27 14.46 5.44 0.01
N LEU A 28 13.72 5.19 1.09
CA LEU A 28 13.22 3.87 1.40
C LEU A 28 12.22 3.39 0.36
N ALA A 29 11.26 4.24 -0.02
CA ALA A 29 10.28 3.93 -1.05
C ALA A 29 10.94 3.58 -2.39
N LYS A 30 11.99 4.31 -2.77
CA LYS A 30 12.80 4.01 -3.96
C LYS A 30 13.50 2.65 -3.84
N ARG A 31 14.10 2.34 -2.69
CA ARG A 31 14.72 1.02 -2.43
C ARG A 31 13.71 -0.12 -2.54
N CYS A 32 12.48 0.07 -2.06
CA CYS A 32 11.40 -0.90 -2.21
C CYS A 32 11.03 -1.10 -3.69
N GLN A 33 10.89 -0.01 -4.47
CA GLN A 33 10.63 -0.10 -5.92
C GLN A 33 11.73 -0.84 -6.67
N GLU A 34 13.00 -0.62 -6.32
CA GLU A 34 14.14 -1.35 -6.90
C GLU A 34 14.10 -2.85 -6.60
N ASN A 35 13.36 -3.27 -5.57
CA ASN A 35 13.10 -4.67 -5.22
C ASN A 35 11.72 -5.17 -5.71
N ASN A 36 11.06 -4.45 -6.62
CA ASN A 36 9.72 -4.75 -7.15
C ASN A 36 8.62 -4.74 -6.08
N ILE A 37 8.78 -3.95 -5.02
CA ILE A 37 7.76 -3.72 -3.99
C ILE A 37 7.16 -2.34 -4.25
N GLU A 38 5.96 -2.28 -4.83
CA GLU A 38 5.33 -1.04 -5.26
C GLU A 38 4.07 -0.70 -4.45
N THR A 39 3.37 -1.72 -3.94
CA THR A 39 2.09 -1.59 -3.24
C THR A 39 2.17 -2.01 -1.77
N VAL A 40 1.15 -1.63 -1.00
CA VAL A 40 1.00 -2.10 0.39
C VAL A 40 0.79 -3.61 0.45
N PHE A 41 0.15 -4.19 -0.57
CA PHE A 41 -0.06 -5.64 -0.65
C PHE A 41 1.26 -6.38 -0.85
N ASP A 42 2.10 -5.91 -1.79
CA ASP A 42 3.42 -6.49 -2.03
C ASP A 42 4.24 -6.54 -0.73
N LEU A 43 4.23 -5.44 0.05
CA LEU A 43 4.95 -5.35 1.31
C LEU A 43 4.43 -6.35 2.37
N VAL A 44 3.12 -6.58 2.41
CA VAL A 44 2.47 -7.52 3.33
C VAL A 44 2.71 -8.98 2.93
N GLU A 45 2.86 -9.25 1.64
CA GLU A 45 3.15 -10.58 1.11
C GLU A 45 4.63 -10.97 1.22
N MET A 46 5.53 -10.00 1.48
CA MET A 46 6.94 -10.30 1.73
C MET A 46 7.14 -11.23 2.92
N GLU A 47 8.15 -12.11 2.81
CA GLU A 47 8.64 -12.89 3.95
C GLU A 47 9.24 -11.98 5.03
N ASP A 48 9.09 -12.36 6.29
CA ASP A 48 9.48 -11.50 7.42
C ASP A 48 10.99 -11.19 7.43
N GLU A 49 11.85 -12.16 7.07
CA GLU A 49 13.31 -11.95 6.99
C GLU A 49 13.69 -10.94 5.90
N GLU A 50 13.09 -11.08 4.71
CA GLU A 50 13.31 -10.16 3.58
C GLU A 50 12.80 -8.76 3.90
N ARG A 51 11.64 -8.66 4.56
CA ARG A 51 11.06 -7.40 5.01
C ARG A 51 11.97 -6.71 6.04
N GLN A 52 12.50 -7.44 7.01
CA GLN A 52 13.41 -6.88 8.01
C GLN A 52 14.69 -6.35 7.37
N GLU A 53 15.32 -7.12 6.48
CA GLU A 53 16.54 -6.69 5.78
C GLU A 53 16.27 -5.53 4.82
N LEU A 54 15.11 -5.51 4.14
CA LEU A 54 14.74 -4.43 3.23
C LEU A 54 14.42 -3.13 3.97
N LEU A 55 13.72 -3.18 5.11
CA LEU A 55 13.27 -1.97 5.81
C LEU A 55 14.34 -1.41 6.75
N LYS A 56 15.11 -2.28 7.43
CA LYS A 56 16.12 -1.90 8.44
C LYS A 56 15.58 -0.95 9.52
N MET A 57 14.33 -1.20 9.92
CA MET A 57 13.60 -0.41 10.92
C MET A 57 13.66 -1.05 12.30
N LYS A 58 13.33 -0.27 13.33
CA LYS A 58 13.15 -0.78 14.70
C LYS A 58 11.82 -1.53 14.82
N ASP A 59 11.73 -2.47 15.75
CA ASP A 59 10.51 -3.23 16.03
C ASP A 59 9.29 -2.34 16.29
N THR A 60 9.48 -1.19 16.93
CA THR A 60 8.39 -0.22 17.19
C THR A 60 7.84 0.39 15.90
N GLU A 61 8.70 0.67 14.93
CA GLU A 61 8.31 1.24 13.63
C GLU A 61 7.61 0.18 12.77
N LEU A 62 8.12 -1.05 12.78
CA LEU A 62 7.49 -2.20 12.13
C LEU A 62 6.09 -2.49 12.70
N LEU A 63 5.91 -2.32 14.01
CA LEU A 63 4.61 -2.51 14.66
C LEU A 63 3.59 -1.44 14.25
N ASP A 64 4.02 -0.20 14.04
CA ASP A 64 3.17 0.85 13.49
C ASP A 64 2.79 0.60 12.02
N ILE A 65 3.73 0.09 11.21
CA ILE A 65 3.45 -0.36 9.84
C ILE A 65 2.44 -1.50 9.84
N ALA A 66 2.64 -2.53 10.68
CA ALA A 66 1.71 -3.65 10.77
C ALA A 66 0.30 -3.18 11.19
N ARG A 67 0.21 -2.21 12.11
CA ARG A 67 -1.07 -1.58 12.49
C ARG A 67 -1.73 -0.84 11.35
N PHE A 68 -0.96 -0.22 10.46
CA PHE A 68 -1.48 0.41 9.24
C PHE A 68 -1.98 -0.64 8.26
N CYS A 69 -1.17 -1.65 7.93
CA CYS A 69 -1.53 -2.69 6.97
C CYS A 69 -2.80 -3.45 7.38
N ASN A 70 -2.97 -3.75 8.67
CA ASN A 70 -4.19 -4.38 9.21
C ASN A 70 -5.45 -3.51 9.07
N ARG A 71 -5.31 -2.19 8.90
CA ARG A 71 -6.41 -1.23 8.70
C ARG A 71 -6.56 -0.82 7.24
N PHE A 72 -5.63 -1.24 6.38
CA PHE A 72 -5.66 -0.91 4.97
C PHE A 72 -6.84 -1.64 4.32
N PRO A 73 -7.70 -0.94 3.56
CA PRO A 73 -8.90 -1.56 3.01
C PRO A 73 -8.54 -2.62 1.97
N ASN A 74 -9.02 -3.84 2.19
CA ASN A 74 -9.03 -4.92 1.22
C ASN A 74 -10.49 -5.32 0.98
N ILE A 75 -11.03 -4.95 -0.18
CA ILE A 75 -12.47 -5.03 -0.47
C ILE A 75 -12.65 -5.75 -1.81
N ASP A 76 -13.28 -6.93 -1.77
CA ASP A 76 -13.69 -7.65 -2.97
C ASP A 76 -15.05 -7.11 -3.47
N LEU A 77 -15.10 -6.72 -4.74
CA LEU A 77 -16.30 -6.23 -5.39
C LEU A 77 -16.82 -7.23 -6.42
N THR A 78 -18.04 -7.71 -6.24
CA THR A 78 -18.79 -8.47 -7.25
C THR A 78 -20.00 -7.65 -7.68
N TYR A 79 -20.31 -7.64 -8.98
CA TYR A 79 -21.48 -6.94 -9.52
C TYR A 79 -22.23 -7.82 -10.51
N GLU A 80 -23.53 -7.56 -10.65
CA GLU A 80 -24.41 -8.19 -11.62
C GLU A 80 -25.26 -7.10 -12.30
N VAL A 81 -25.44 -7.21 -13.62
CA VAL A 81 -26.32 -6.32 -14.38
C VAL A 81 -27.68 -6.97 -14.50
N VAL A 82 -28.68 -6.37 -13.85
CA VAL A 82 -30.08 -6.82 -13.95
C VAL A 82 -30.56 -6.67 -15.39
N GLY A 83 -31.07 -7.75 -15.98
CA GLY A 83 -31.56 -7.77 -17.36
C GLY A 83 -30.45 -7.67 -18.42
N SER A 84 -29.26 -8.19 -18.13
CA SER A 84 -28.12 -8.17 -19.06
C SER A 84 -28.41 -8.76 -20.44
N GLU A 85 -29.38 -9.67 -20.53
CA GLU A 85 -29.87 -10.28 -21.77
C GLU A 85 -30.66 -9.33 -22.68
N ASP A 86 -31.19 -8.23 -22.15
CA ASP A 86 -31.96 -7.21 -22.89
C ASP A 86 -31.10 -6.02 -23.37
N VAL A 87 -29.80 -6.03 -23.05
CA VAL A 87 -28.85 -4.96 -23.40
C VAL A 87 -28.05 -5.36 -24.64
N THR A 88 -28.51 -4.92 -25.82
CA THR A 88 -27.76 -4.98 -27.10
C THR A 88 -26.77 -3.84 -27.27
#